data_AF-A0A6M7WNC8-F1
#
_entry.id   AF-A0A6M7WNC8-F1
#
_cell.length_a   1.000
_cell.length_b   1.000
_cell.length_c   1.000
_cell.angle_alpha   90.00
_cell.angle_beta   90.00
_cell.angle_gamma   90.00
#
_symmetry.space_group_name_H-M   'P 1'
#
loop_
_entity.id
_entity.type
_entity.pdbx_description
1 polymer ?
#
loop_
_entity_poly.entity_id
_entity_poly.type
_entity_poly.pdbx_seq_one_letter_code
_entity_poly.pdbx_strand_id
1 'polypeptide(L)'
;MDGKKSRKSLLDFLDYLAKKGLMNKATANARKAAANNVLSILDENEADDVTVVDIDQLFVRFANLQGSKYKPESLNVYKGRLKAAIVDFKNYQNNPMTFRPAVQFNGRKAAERPKTGGQGEVGPPDPPVFRPVASVSGPPPASVSVLPIPIRPDLVVQIQGLPYDLTAAEASKIANVIRAMASTE
;
A
#
# COMPACT_ATOMS: atom_id res chain seq x y z
N MET A 1 18.39 -16.08 7.17
CA MET A 1 18.63 -14.63 7.20
C MET A 1 19.18 -14.33 8.56
N ASP A 2 20.43 -13.89 8.64
CA ASP A 2 21.02 -13.38 9.87
C ASP A 2 20.02 -12.40 10.51
N GLY A 3 19.76 -12.54 11.82
CA GLY A 3 18.78 -11.75 12.58
C GLY A 3 19.10 -10.25 12.66
N LYS A 4 19.95 -9.73 11.77
CA LYS A 4 20.28 -8.33 11.62
C LYS A 4 19.13 -7.61 10.93
N LYS A 5 18.72 -6.48 11.50
CA LYS A 5 17.62 -5.65 11.00
C LYS A 5 18.12 -4.55 10.07
N SER A 6 19.13 -4.86 9.26
CA SER A 6 19.78 -3.88 8.39
C SER A 6 19.08 -3.72 7.05
N ARG A 7 19.45 -2.66 6.31
CA ARG A 7 18.98 -2.41 4.93
C ARG A 7 19.08 -3.65 4.04
N LYS A 8 20.17 -4.41 4.15
CA LYS A 8 20.39 -5.61 3.35
C LYS A 8 19.35 -6.70 3.64
N SER A 9 19.05 -6.92 4.92
CA SER A 9 18.04 -7.90 5.34
C SER A 9 16.63 -7.56 4.85
N LEU A 10 16.26 -6.28 4.82
CA LEU A 10 15.00 -5.83 4.25
C LEU A 10 14.92 -6.12 2.73
N LEU A 11 16.01 -5.87 2.01
CA LEU A 11 16.08 -6.14 0.57
C LEU A 11 16.01 -7.65 0.28
N ASP A 12 16.76 -8.45 1.04
CA ASP A 12 16.71 -9.91 0.96
C ASP A 12 15.31 -10.46 1.30
N PHE A 13 14.63 -9.87 2.28
CA PHE A 13 13.24 -10.23 2.61
C PHE A 13 12.29 -9.98 1.43
N LEU A 14 12.40 -8.83 0.77
CA LEU A 14 11.56 -8.53 -0.39
C LEU A 14 11.86 -9.48 -1.57
N ASP A 15 13.13 -9.85 -1.78
CA ASP A 15 13.51 -10.89 -2.76
C ASP A 15 12.96 -12.26 -2.37
N TYR A 16 13.00 -12.62 -1.08
CA TYR A 16 12.41 -13.86 -0.57
C TYR A 16 10.91 -13.92 -0.83
N LEU A 17 10.17 -12.83 -0.56
CA LEU A 17 8.73 -12.75 -0.85
C LEU A 17 8.43 -12.91 -2.34
N ALA A 18 9.23 -12.33 -3.22
CA ALA A 18 9.10 -12.46 -4.66
C ALA A 18 9.40 -13.90 -5.14
N LYS A 19 10.46 -14.52 -4.61
CA LYS A 19 10.88 -15.89 -4.97
C LYS A 19 9.88 -16.95 -4.49
N LYS A 20 9.34 -16.79 -3.28
CA LYS A 20 8.33 -17.69 -2.71
C LYS A 20 6.93 -17.51 -3.32
N GLY A 21 6.73 -16.50 -4.16
CA GLY A 21 5.43 -16.19 -4.75
C GLY A 21 4.41 -15.62 -3.75
N LEU A 22 4.86 -15.24 -2.55
CA LEU A 22 4.03 -14.61 -1.53
C LEU A 22 3.64 -13.17 -1.92
N MET A 23 4.43 -12.54 -2.79
CA MET A 23 4.16 -11.21 -3.33
C MET A 23 4.42 -11.18 -4.84
N ASN A 24 3.64 -10.40 -5.58
CA ASN A 24 3.90 -10.15 -6.99
C ASN A 24 5.32 -9.56 -7.16
N LYS A 25 6.11 -10.13 -8.08
CA LYS A 25 7.48 -9.70 -8.41
C LYS A 25 7.55 -8.20 -8.72
N ALA A 26 6.57 -7.65 -9.42
CA ALA A 26 6.50 -6.22 -9.72
C ALA A 26 6.35 -5.37 -8.45
N THR A 27 5.47 -5.79 -7.53
CA THR A 27 5.26 -5.12 -6.24
C THR A 27 6.48 -5.22 -5.34
N ALA A 28 7.12 -6.40 -5.28
CA ALA A 28 8.34 -6.60 -4.51
C ALA A 28 9.48 -5.72 -5.03
N ASN A 29 9.70 -5.67 -6.35
CA ASN A 29 10.69 -4.79 -6.97
C ASN A 29 10.38 -3.31 -6.73
N ALA A 30 9.12 -2.91 -6.79
CA ALA A 30 8.71 -1.52 -6.52
C ALA A 30 8.99 -1.10 -5.07
N ARG A 31 8.75 -1.99 -4.10
CA ARG A 31 9.10 -1.77 -2.68
C ARG A 31 10.61 -1.77 -2.48
N LYS A 32 11.33 -2.67 -3.15
CA LYS A 32 12.79 -2.76 -3.12
C LYS A 32 13.44 -1.47 -3.62
N ALA A 33 12.96 -0.94 -4.74
CA ALA A 33 13.42 0.33 -5.30
C ALA A 33 13.14 1.51 -4.35
N ALA A 34 11.95 1.58 -3.76
CA ALA A 34 11.62 2.63 -2.78
C ALA A 34 12.54 2.55 -1.55
N ALA A 35 12.73 1.35 -0.99
CA ALA A 35 13.64 1.14 0.13
C ALA A 35 15.08 1.51 -0.23
N ASN A 36 15.56 1.16 -1.43
CA ASN A 36 16.92 1.46 -1.85
C ASN A 36 17.19 2.97 -1.99
N ASN A 37 16.21 3.73 -2.50
CA ASN A 37 16.34 5.18 -2.71
C ASN A 37 16.12 5.98 -1.42
N VAL A 38 15.16 5.59 -0.58
CA VAL A 38 14.88 6.32 0.66
C VAL A 38 15.92 5.95 1.72
N LEU A 39 16.37 4.70 1.77
CA LEU A 39 17.38 4.29 2.74
C LEU A 39 18.81 4.67 2.36
N SER A 40 19.06 5.21 1.16
CA SER A 40 20.40 5.67 0.76
C SER A 40 20.82 6.98 1.42
N ILE A 41 19.87 7.72 1.99
CA ILE A 41 20.14 8.96 2.71
C ILE A 41 20.38 8.76 4.22
N LEU A 42 20.24 7.53 4.73
CA LEU A 42 20.57 7.23 6.13
C LEU A 42 22.09 7.21 6.29
N ASP A 43 22.52 7.72 7.44
CA ASP A 43 23.89 7.58 7.91
C ASP A 43 24.20 6.13 8.30
N GLU A 44 25.47 5.74 8.29
CA GLU A 44 25.89 4.33 8.51
C GLU A 44 25.40 3.75 9.85
N ASN A 45 25.25 4.60 10.87
CA ASN A 45 24.71 4.22 12.18
C ASN A 45 23.19 3.96 12.16
N GLU A 46 22.42 4.76 11.41
CA GLU A 46 20.97 4.57 11.30
C GLU A 46 20.63 3.42 10.35
N ALA A 47 21.52 3.12 9.40
CA ALA A 47 21.37 2.02 8.43
C ALA A 47 21.53 0.61 9.05
N ASP A 48 21.99 0.53 10.30
CA ASP A 48 22.19 -0.75 11.01
C ASP A 48 20.86 -1.39 11.43
N ASP A 49 19.89 -0.60 11.92
CA ASP A 49 18.53 -1.07 12.25
C ASP A 49 17.43 -0.23 11.58
N VAL A 50 16.94 -0.71 10.43
CA VAL A 50 15.88 -0.04 9.67
C VAL A 50 14.48 -0.19 10.29
N THR A 51 14.32 -0.96 11.37
CA THR A 51 13.02 -1.17 12.01
C THR A 51 12.72 -0.15 13.11
N VAL A 52 13.76 0.48 13.65
CA VAL A 52 13.66 1.50 14.71
C VAL A 52 13.54 2.91 14.14
N VAL A 53 13.97 3.11 12.89
CA VAL A 53 13.96 4.41 12.21
C VAL A 53 12.54 4.95 12.06
N ASP A 54 12.36 6.23 12.40
CA ASP A 54 11.13 6.97 12.14
C ASP A 54 11.04 7.29 10.63
N ILE A 55 10.15 6.56 9.95
CA ILE A 55 9.96 6.66 8.51
C ILE A 55 9.37 8.01 8.11
N ASP A 56 8.54 8.62 8.97
CA ASP A 56 7.94 9.91 8.70
C ASP A 56 9.01 11.01 8.73
N GLN A 57 9.89 11.02 9.74
CA GLN A 57 11.02 11.96 9.80
C GLN A 57 12.05 11.73 8.69
N LEU A 58 12.40 10.48 8.42
CA LEU A 58 13.30 10.12 7.33
C LEU A 58 12.77 10.65 5.99
N PHE A 59 11.45 10.58 5.80
CA PHE A 59 10.83 11.04 4.57
C PHE A 59 10.83 12.56 4.43
N VAL A 60 10.72 13.31 5.53
CA VAL A 60 10.91 14.76 5.53
C VAL A 60 12.34 15.12 5.12
N ARG A 61 13.35 14.43 5.69
CA ARG A 61 14.76 14.60 5.31
C ARG A 61 14.96 14.25 3.83
N PHE A 62 14.38 13.15 3.35
CA PHE A 62 14.43 12.75 1.95
C PHE A 62 13.79 13.78 1.00
N ALA A 63 12.62 14.33 1.36
CA ALA A 63 11.96 15.37 0.59
C ALA A 63 12.76 16.66 0.55
N ASN A 64 13.44 17.04 1.64
CA ASN A 64 14.31 18.22 1.66
C ASN A 64 15.58 18.03 0.81
N LEU A 65 16.18 16.84 0.81
CA LEU A 65 17.41 16.56 0.06
C LEU A 65 17.17 16.24 -1.43
N GLN A 66 16.12 15.49 -1.75
CA GLN A 66 15.86 14.96 -3.11
C GLN A 66 14.51 15.42 -3.69
N GLY A 67 13.76 16.28 -3.00
CA GLY A 67 12.44 16.75 -3.44
C GLY A 67 12.45 17.42 -4.81
N SER A 68 13.55 18.09 -5.19
CA SER A 68 13.68 18.69 -6.52
C SER A 68 13.78 17.67 -7.65
N LYS A 69 14.16 16.41 -7.36
CA LYS A 69 14.30 15.34 -8.36
C LYS A 69 13.04 14.49 -8.54
N TYR A 70 12.09 14.58 -7.61
CA TYR A 70 10.91 13.72 -7.61
C TYR A 70 9.63 14.54 -7.48
N LYS A 71 8.59 14.13 -8.22
CA LYS A 71 7.26 14.71 -8.05
C LYS A 71 6.72 14.39 -6.65
N PRO A 72 5.94 15.29 -6.03
CA PRO A 72 5.36 15.09 -4.70
C PRO A 72 4.49 13.83 -4.62
N GLU A 73 3.82 13.46 -5.71
CA GLU A 73 3.03 12.23 -5.80
C GLU A 73 3.90 10.97 -5.71
N SER A 74 5.03 10.94 -6.45
CA SER A 74 6.00 9.84 -6.40
C SER A 74 6.62 9.67 -5.02
N LEU A 75 6.86 10.80 -4.34
CA LEU A 75 7.35 10.80 -2.96
C LEU A 75 6.36 10.07 -2.04
N ASN A 76 5.08 10.45 -2.06
CA ASN A 76 4.09 9.80 -1.21
C ASN A 76 3.93 8.29 -1.52
N VAL A 77 4.07 7.91 -2.78
CA VAL A 77 4.10 6.50 -3.21
C VAL A 77 5.29 5.75 -2.61
N TYR A 78 6.50 6.33 -2.62
CA TYR A 78 7.67 5.71 -2.01
C TYR A 78 7.54 5.59 -0.49
N LYS A 79 6.98 6.59 0.17
CA LYS A 79 6.66 6.56 1.60
C LYS A 79 5.75 5.38 1.95
N GLY A 80 4.61 5.26 1.26
CA GLY A 80 3.65 4.17 1.49
C GLY A 80 4.26 2.79 1.24
N ARG A 81 5.07 2.64 0.18
CA ARG A 81 5.75 1.39 -0.15
C ARG A 81 6.77 0.98 0.91
N LEU A 82 7.58 1.93 1.40
CA LEU A 82 8.57 1.67 2.45
C LEU A 82 7.90 1.30 3.78
N LYS A 83 6.88 2.06 4.19
CA LYS A 83 6.12 1.79 5.42
C LYS A 83 5.50 0.39 5.38
N ALA A 84 4.85 0.02 4.28
CA ALA A 84 4.29 -1.32 4.11
C ALA A 84 5.36 -2.42 4.17
N ALA A 85 6.52 -2.21 3.53
CA ALA A 85 7.62 -3.17 3.55
C ALA A 85 8.19 -3.39 4.96
N ILE A 86 8.34 -2.32 5.76
CA ILE A 86 8.86 -2.41 7.13
C ILE A 86 7.85 -3.06 8.08
N VAL A 87 6.56 -2.75 7.94
CA VAL A 87 5.50 -3.42 8.71
C VAL A 87 5.48 -4.91 8.40
N ASP A 88 5.51 -5.28 7.12
CA ASP A 88 5.59 -6.68 6.70
C ASP A 88 6.85 -7.37 7.24
N PHE A 89 8.00 -6.69 7.21
CA PHE A 89 9.25 -7.22 7.75
C PHE A 89 9.20 -7.42 9.27
N LYS A 90 8.64 -6.46 10.03
CA LYS A 90 8.40 -6.60 11.48
C LYS A 90 7.48 -7.77 11.76
N ASN A 91 6.38 -7.91 11.02
CA ASN A 91 5.44 -9.03 11.19
C ASN A 91 6.10 -10.38 10.90
N TYR A 92 6.94 -10.46 9.85
CA TYR A 92 7.70 -11.66 9.52
C TYR A 92 8.71 -12.04 10.60
N GLN A 93 9.40 -11.06 11.20
CA GLN A 93 10.33 -11.32 12.31
C GLN A 93 9.61 -11.81 13.57
N ASN A 94 8.43 -11.27 13.88
CA ASN A 94 7.66 -11.69 15.04
C ASN A 94 6.99 -13.05 14.84
N ASN A 95 6.51 -13.37 13.64
CA ASN A 95 5.78 -14.60 13.34
C ASN A 95 6.07 -15.17 11.93
N PRO A 96 7.21 -15.87 11.75
CA PRO A 96 7.60 -16.38 10.44
C PRO A 96 6.69 -17.52 9.92
N MET A 97 5.99 -18.26 10.79
CA MET A 97 5.12 -19.38 10.40
C MET A 97 3.75 -18.96 9.84
N THR A 98 3.22 -17.79 10.24
CA THR A 98 1.87 -17.33 9.84
C THR A 98 1.91 -16.10 8.94
N PHE A 99 3.10 -15.69 8.50
CA PHE A 99 3.25 -14.46 7.72
C PHE A 99 2.50 -14.55 6.38
N ARG A 100 1.50 -13.69 6.23
CA ARG A 100 0.85 -13.38 4.95
C ARG A 100 1.11 -11.91 4.67
N PRO A 101 1.82 -11.57 3.58
CA PRO A 101 2.00 -10.18 3.23
C PRO A 101 0.64 -9.54 2.98
N ALA A 102 0.44 -8.33 3.49
CA ALA A 102 -0.73 -7.51 3.19
C ALA A 102 -0.65 -7.05 1.73
N VAL A 103 -0.83 -7.98 0.78
CA VAL A 103 -0.95 -7.67 -0.62
C VAL A 103 -2.42 -7.35 -0.84
N GLN A 104 -2.74 -6.07 -0.96
CA GLN A 104 -4.00 -5.67 -1.57
C GLN A 104 -4.03 -6.31 -2.95
N PHE A 105 -4.77 -7.42 -3.09
CA PHE A 105 -5.20 -7.93 -4.38
C PHE A 105 -6.16 -6.88 -4.94
N ASN A 106 -5.60 -5.80 -5.49
CA ASN A 106 -6.32 -4.99 -6.44
C ASN A 106 -6.45 -5.86 -7.70
N GLY A 107 -7.45 -6.74 -7.68
CA GLY A 107 -8.02 -7.33 -8.87
C GLY A 107 -8.57 -6.21 -9.73
N ARG A 108 -7.68 -5.49 -10.42
CA ARG A 108 -8.06 -4.84 -11.67
C ARG A 108 -8.39 -6.01 -12.58
N LYS A 109 -9.69 -6.32 -12.66
CA LYS A 109 -10.26 -7.09 -13.77
C LYS A 109 -9.54 -6.60 -15.02
N ALA A 110 -8.77 -7.48 -15.62
CA ALA A 110 -8.22 -7.25 -16.93
C ALA A 110 -9.43 -7.02 -17.82
N ALA A 111 -9.70 -5.75 -18.15
CA ALA A 111 -10.62 -5.43 -19.22
C ALA A 111 -9.99 -6.02 -20.47
N GLU A 112 -10.59 -7.12 -20.94
CA GLU A 112 -10.29 -7.74 -22.22
C GLU A 112 -10.32 -6.66 -23.29
N ARG A 113 -9.15 -6.30 -23.80
CA ARG A 113 -9.04 -5.54 -25.05
C ARG A 113 -9.20 -6.55 -26.19
N PRO A 114 -10.20 -6.42 -27.06
CA PRO A 114 -10.25 -7.21 -28.29
C PRO A 114 -9.04 -6.83 -29.15
N LYS A 115 -8.33 -7.85 -29.63
CA LYS A 115 -7.33 -7.71 -30.69
C LYS A 115 -8.07 -7.59 -32.02
N THR A 116 -7.87 -6.48 -32.73
CA THR A 116 -8.01 -6.41 -34.18
C THR A 116 -6.75 -5.77 -34.73
N GLY A 117 -6.06 -6.51 -35.60
CA GLY A 117 -4.86 -6.05 -36.30
C GLY A 117 -5.19 -5.26 -37.57
N GLY A 118 -4.17 -4.67 -38.17
CA GLY A 118 -4.19 -4.19 -39.56
C GLY A 118 -3.69 -2.76 -39.74
N GLN A 119 -2.65 -2.61 -40.54
CA GLN A 119 -1.91 -1.39 -40.92
C GLN A 119 -2.75 -0.32 -41.65
N GLY A 120 -2.26 0.94 -41.63
CA GLY A 120 -2.36 1.83 -42.80
C GLY A 120 -2.84 3.27 -42.56
N GLU A 121 -1.89 4.20 -42.72
CA GLU A 121 -2.04 5.55 -43.32
C GLU A 121 -2.51 6.78 -42.52
N VAL A 122 -2.07 7.94 -43.02
CA VAL A 122 -1.72 9.21 -42.35
C VAL A 122 -2.75 10.33 -42.60
N GLY A 123 -2.89 11.27 -41.65
CA GLY A 123 -3.60 12.56 -41.87
C GLY A 123 -3.91 13.37 -40.58
N PRO A 124 -3.51 14.66 -40.43
CA PRO A 124 -3.50 15.45 -39.17
C PRO A 124 -4.68 16.47 -39.03
N PRO A 125 -4.68 17.47 -38.10
CA PRO A 125 -5.28 17.44 -36.76
C PRO A 125 -6.40 18.50 -36.47
N ASP A 126 -6.90 18.47 -35.23
CA ASP A 126 -7.70 19.47 -34.45
C ASP A 126 -9.26 19.38 -34.39
N PRO A 127 -9.92 19.79 -33.27
CA PRO A 127 -9.43 20.13 -31.92
C PRO A 127 -10.10 19.31 -30.77
N PRO A 128 -9.54 19.32 -29.54
CA PRO A 128 -10.11 18.64 -28.38
C PRO A 128 -11.25 19.45 -27.76
N VAL A 129 -12.43 18.84 -27.67
CA VAL A 129 -13.56 19.36 -26.88
C VAL A 129 -13.23 19.19 -25.39
N PHE A 130 -12.81 20.26 -24.74
CA PHE A 130 -12.70 20.35 -23.29
C PHE A 130 -14.10 20.21 -22.66
N ARG A 131 -14.32 19.13 -21.90
CA ARG A 131 -15.37 19.08 -20.89
C ARG A 131 -14.74 19.41 -19.53
N PRO A 132 -15.16 20.48 -18.84
CA PRO A 132 -14.74 20.70 -17.47
C PRO A 132 -15.54 19.74 -16.58
N VAL A 133 -14.91 18.67 -16.09
CA VAL A 133 -15.40 18.00 -14.88
C VAL A 133 -14.74 18.68 -13.70
N ALA A 134 -15.57 19.35 -12.91
CA ALA A 134 -15.15 20.01 -11.68
C ALA A 134 -14.56 18.95 -10.73
N SER A 135 -13.24 19.00 -10.54
CA SER A 135 -12.55 18.27 -9.49
C SER A 135 -12.86 18.93 -8.16
N VAL A 136 -13.81 18.38 -7.43
CA VAL A 136 -14.02 18.73 -6.02
C VAL A 136 -12.89 18.07 -5.23
N SER A 137 -11.88 18.86 -4.88
CA SER A 137 -10.77 18.46 -4.03
C SER A 137 -11.25 18.28 -2.59
N GLY A 138 -11.59 17.04 -2.20
CA GLY A 138 -11.71 16.62 -0.81
C GLY A 138 -10.35 16.13 -0.26
N PRO A 139 -10.14 16.17 1.07
CA PRO A 139 -8.96 15.57 1.69
C PRO A 139 -8.85 14.06 1.34
N PRO A 140 -7.63 13.48 1.29
CA PRO A 140 -7.45 12.08 0.93
C PRO A 140 -8.28 11.20 1.88
N PRO A 141 -9.10 10.26 1.37
CA PRO A 141 -9.88 9.41 2.24
C PRO A 141 -8.93 8.55 3.08
N ALA A 142 -9.04 8.67 4.41
CA ALA A 142 -8.53 7.67 5.35
C ALA A 142 -8.90 6.30 4.78
N SER A 143 -7.93 5.44 4.51
CA SER A 143 -8.11 4.24 3.69
C SER A 143 -9.32 3.42 4.15
N VAL A 144 -10.43 3.59 3.43
CA VAL A 144 -11.73 3.06 3.79
C VAL A 144 -11.73 1.57 3.43
N SER A 145 -11.30 0.72 4.36
CA SER A 145 -11.35 -0.73 4.16
C SER A 145 -12.81 -1.18 4.14
N VAL A 146 -13.26 -1.78 3.04
CA VAL A 146 -14.59 -2.41 2.94
C VAL A 146 -14.46 -3.87 3.32
N LEU A 147 -15.04 -4.26 4.46
CA LEU A 147 -15.00 -5.62 4.98
C LEU A 147 -16.34 -6.33 4.77
N PRO A 148 -16.43 -7.36 3.90
CA PRO A 148 -17.64 -8.17 3.75
C PRO A 148 -17.75 -9.17 4.90
N ILE A 149 -18.87 -9.14 5.63
CA ILE A 149 -19.19 -10.04 6.73
C ILE A 149 -20.46 -10.84 6.36
N PRO A 150 -20.35 -12.15 6.09
CA PRO A 150 -21.51 -13.00 5.88
C PRO A 150 -22.24 -13.22 7.21
N ILE A 151 -23.53 -12.86 7.27
CA ILE A 151 -24.38 -13.02 8.46
C ILE A 151 -25.30 -14.24 8.31
N ARG A 152 -25.75 -14.54 7.08
CA ARG A 152 -26.56 -15.70 6.70
C ARG A 152 -26.14 -16.20 5.31
N PRO A 153 -26.55 -17.40 4.87
CA PRO A 153 -26.17 -17.95 3.56
C PRO A 153 -26.41 -17.02 2.37
N ASP A 154 -27.48 -16.21 2.43
CA ASP A 154 -27.85 -15.24 1.37
C ASP A 154 -27.71 -13.77 1.79
N LEU A 155 -27.04 -13.48 2.92
CA LEU A 155 -26.93 -12.11 3.43
C LEU A 155 -25.49 -11.78 3.86
N VAL A 156 -24.83 -10.95 3.04
CA VAL A 156 -23.50 -10.40 3.31
C VAL A 156 -23.61 -8.90 3.55
N VAL A 157 -23.16 -8.44 4.72
CA VAL A 157 -23.12 -7.03 5.07
C VAL A 157 -21.71 -6.49 4.79
N GLN A 158 -21.63 -5.32 4.17
CA GLN A 158 -20.35 -4.64 3.93
C GLN A 158 -20.17 -3.53 4.94
N ILE A 159 -19.12 -3.61 5.77
CA ILE A 159 -18.77 -2.52 6.70
C ILE A 159 -17.74 -1.62 6.01
N GLN A 160 -18.06 -0.34 5.89
CA GLN A 160 -17.22 0.69 5.28
C GLN A 160 -16.74 1.67 6.35
N GLY A 161 -15.50 2.17 6.22
CA GLY A 161 -14.99 3.26 7.07
C GLY A 161 -14.22 2.81 8.30
N LEU A 162 -13.83 1.54 8.37
CA LEU A 162 -12.99 1.08 9.47
C LEU A 162 -11.55 1.59 9.32
N PRO A 163 -10.98 2.23 10.36
CA PRO A 163 -9.58 2.63 10.36
C PRO A 163 -8.68 1.39 10.37
N TYR A 164 -7.48 1.53 9.77
CA TYR A 164 -6.49 0.45 9.74
C TYR A 164 -5.92 0.12 11.14
N ASP A 165 -6.01 1.06 12.08
CA ASP A 165 -5.51 0.95 13.45
C ASP A 165 -6.67 0.89 14.46
N LEU A 166 -7.67 0.06 14.17
CA LEU A 166 -8.85 -0.11 15.02
C LEU A 166 -8.44 -0.76 16.36
N THR A 167 -8.62 -0.04 17.46
CA THR A 167 -8.38 -0.58 18.80
C THR A 167 -9.55 -1.45 19.29
N ALA A 168 -9.29 -2.35 20.24
CA ALA A 168 -10.32 -3.22 20.82
C ALA A 168 -11.47 -2.43 21.50
N ALA A 169 -11.15 -1.27 22.08
CA ALA A 169 -12.13 -0.39 22.70
C ALA A 169 -13.08 0.24 21.66
N GLU A 170 -12.54 0.71 20.53
CA GLU A 170 -13.32 1.27 19.43
C GLU A 170 -14.17 0.21 18.74
N ALA A 171 -13.60 -0.98 18.51
CA ALA A 171 -14.34 -2.12 17.97
C ALA A 171 -15.55 -2.49 18.85
N SER A 172 -15.35 -2.52 20.18
CA SER A 172 -16.43 -2.79 21.15
C SER A 172 -17.52 -1.72 21.10
N LYS A 173 -17.13 -0.45 20.92
CA LYS A 173 -18.08 0.67 20.78
C LYS A 173 -18.93 0.52 19.52
N ILE A 174 -18.31 0.21 18.38
CA ILE A 174 -19.01 -0.04 17.11
C ILE A 174 -19.96 -1.23 17.24
N ALA A 175 -19.50 -2.33 17.85
CA ALA A 175 -20.31 -3.52 18.09
C ALA A 175 -21.53 -3.22 18.98
N ASN A 176 -21.37 -2.40 20.02
CA ASN A 176 -22.47 -2.00 20.89
C ASN A 176 -23.53 -1.16 20.17
N VAL A 177 -23.11 -0.26 19.27
CA VAL A 177 -24.05 0.51 18.44
C VAL A 177 -24.84 -0.42 17.51
N ILE A 178 -24.16 -1.36 16.84
CA ILE A 178 -24.82 -2.34 15.97
C ILE A 178 -25.79 -3.22 16.77
N ARG A 179 -25.40 -3.64 17.98
CA ARG A 179 -26.27 -4.39 18.90
C ARG A 179 -27.50 -3.60 19.33
N ALA A 180 -27.36 -2.29 19.56
CA ALA A 180 -28.49 -1.43 19.93
C ALA A 180 -29.47 -1.21 18.76
N MET A 181 -29.00 -1.34 17.51
CA MET A 181 -29.86 -1.29 16.31
C MET A 181 -30.55 -2.62 16.02
N ALA A 182 -30.11 -3.73 16.63
CA ALA A 182 -30.82 -4.99 16.54
C ALA A 182 -32.05 -4.91 17.44
N SER A 183 -33.24 -4.97 16.86
CA SER A 183 -34.48 -5.07 17.63
C SER A 183 -34.40 -6.29 18.54
N THR A 184 -34.68 -6.08 19.83
CA THR A 184 -34.93 -7.15 20.79
C THR A 184 -36.12 -7.96 20.28
N GLU A 185 -35.91 -9.26 20.04
CA GLU A 185 -37.01 -10.23 19.97
C GLU A 185 -37.71 -10.32 21.33
#